data_AF-A0A520Q8T7-F1
#
_entry.id   AF-A0A520Q8T7-F1
#
_cell.length_a   1.000
_cell.length_b   1.000
_cell.length_c   1.000
_cell.angle_alpha   90.00
_cell.angle_beta   90.00
_cell.angle_gamma   90.00
#
_symmetry.space_group_name_H-M   'P 1'
#
loop_
_entity.id
_entity.type
_entity.pdbx_description
1 polymer ?
#
loop_
_entity_poly.entity_id
_entity_poly.type
_entity_poly.pdbx_seq_one_letter_code
_entity_poly.pdbx_strand_id
1 'polypeptide(L)'
;MWRSLGGLLALIALATGAPGCGPGIPARFVIERDIDGWSYRRYQRVLDVEIAMAGNAAVGHTATYVQRASRSGRGTSVPYANVFVSVYERPQGLAEEVRRQVRALGSYQASVRGLGGGHVWYLDAGPGDRWALWVSGAHVVKVGASDATDDVPEAVVSAYMGVFPSDLDEHGRARDGTASAGEPPGDSPTVNEEEAEFDGAAPSGGDDDEEVPHFLREDAPR
;
A
#
# COMPACT_ATOMS: atom_id res chain seq x y z
N MET A 1 36.50 57.42 42.37
CA MET A 1 37.42 56.43 41.78
C MET A 1 37.02 55.04 42.24
N TRP A 2 36.27 54.27 41.44
CA TRP A 2 36.62 52.92 40.99
C TRP A 2 35.47 52.34 40.16
N ARG A 3 35.86 51.68 39.06
CA ARG A 3 35.00 51.03 38.07
C ARG A 3 34.69 49.61 38.54
N SER A 4 33.52 49.08 38.22
CA SER A 4 33.37 47.64 38.00
C SER A 4 32.35 47.41 36.88
N LEU A 5 32.92 47.09 35.71
CA LEU A 5 32.28 46.32 34.66
C LEU A 5 31.98 44.92 35.21
N GLY A 6 30.79 44.40 35.00
CA GLY A 6 30.45 43.00 35.18
C GLY A 6 29.46 42.59 34.11
N GLY A 7 29.99 42.11 32.97
CA GLY A 7 29.20 41.68 31.82
C GLY A 7 28.34 40.47 32.14
N LEU A 8 27.08 40.51 31.72
CA LEU A 8 26.18 39.37 31.74
C LEU A 8 26.37 38.60 30.43
N LEU A 9 26.93 37.40 30.53
CA LEU A 9 27.06 36.43 29.44
C LEU A 9 25.68 36.06 28.90
N ALA A 10 25.49 36.22 27.58
CA ALA A 10 24.40 35.62 26.83
C ALA A 10 24.72 34.13 26.61
N LEU A 11 23.96 33.25 27.26
CA LEU A 11 23.95 31.81 27.00
C LEU A 11 23.08 31.55 25.77
N ILE A 12 23.71 31.48 24.59
CA ILE A 12 23.07 30.95 23.37
C ILE A 12 23.11 29.43 23.48
N ALA A 13 21.99 28.82 23.86
CA ALA A 13 21.81 27.38 23.76
C ALA A 13 21.65 27.02 22.27
N LEU A 14 22.75 26.61 21.62
CA LEU A 14 22.69 25.93 20.34
C LEU A 14 22.02 24.56 20.56
N ALA A 15 20.74 24.46 20.25
CA ALA A 15 20.06 23.19 20.06
C ALA A 15 20.60 22.54 18.77
N THR A 16 21.66 21.76 18.91
CA THR A 16 22.16 20.90 17.84
C THR A 16 21.15 19.78 17.60
N GLY A 17 20.37 19.89 16.53
CA GLY A 17 19.54 18.81 16.03
C GLY A 17 20.43 17.66 15.57
N ALA A 18 20.46 16.58 16.35
CA ALA A 18 21.06 15.33 15.90
C ALA A 18 20.25 14.82 14.69
N PRO A 19 20.86 14.46 13.56
CA PRO A 19 20.17 13.70 12.53
C PRO A 19 19.70 12.41 13.20
N GLY A 20 18.39 12.26 13.34
CA GLY A 20 17.79 11.12 14.02
C GLY A 20 18.34 9.82 13.44
N CYS A 21 18.93 8.99 14.29
CA CYS A 21 19.37 7.63 13.95
C CYS A 21 18.17 6.70 13.74
N GLY A 22 17.22 7.09 12.88
CA GLY A 22 16.21 6.20 12.35
C GLY A 22 16.81 5.35 11.23
N PRO A 23 16.29 4.13 11.01
CA PRO A 23 16.66 3.38 9.82
C PRO A 23 16.30 4.21 8.58
N GLY A 24 17.30 4.53 7.76
CA GLY A 24 17.06 5.24 6.50
C GLY A 24 16.13 4.42 5.58
N ILE A 25 15.40 5.13 4.70
CA ILE A 25 14.52 4.49 3.72
C ILE A 25 15.35 3.55 2.82
N PRO A 26 15.00 2.25 2.72
CA PRO A 26 15.70 1.31 1.85
C PRO A 26 15.67 1.76 0.38
N ALA A 27 16.71 1.45 -0.39
CA ALA A 27 16.80 1.81 -1.81
C ALA A 27 15.66 1.24 -2.67
N ARG A 28 15.03 0.15 -2.23
CA ARG A 28 13.87 -0.48 -2.90
C ARG A 28 12.58 -0.35 -2.09
N PHE A 29 12.56 0.55 -1.10
CA PHE A 29 11.41 0.92 -0.27
C PHE A 29 10.78 -0.22 0.57
N VAL A 30 11.37 -1.41 0.56
CA VAL A 30 10.93 -2.56 1.35
C VAL A 30 12.06 -3.09 2.23
N ILE A 31 11.70 -3.77 3.32
CA ILE A 31 12.66 -4.35 4.27
C ILE A 31 13.06 -5.74 3.79
N GLU A 32 14.18 -5.86 3.09
CA GLU A 32 14.64 -7.14 2.49
C GLU A 32 15.45 -8.00 3.45
N ARG A 33 14.87 -8.28 4.61
CA ARG A 33 15.44 -9.12 5.66
C ARG A 33 14.32 -9.68 6.53
N ASP A 34 14.65 -10.67 7.34
CA ASP A 34 13.72 -11.24 8.30
C ASP A 34 13.26 -10.19 9.33
N ILE A 35 11.98 -10.25 9.69
CA ILE A 35 11.32 -9.35 10.65
C ILE A 35 10.67 -10.23 11.71
N ASP A 36 11.25 -10.28 12.91
CA ASP A 36 10.68 -10.92 14.11
C ASP A 36 9.80 -12.17 13.84
N GLY A 37 10.45 -13.27 13.46
CA GLY A 37 9.77 -14.53 13.15
C GLY A 37 9.18 -14.64 11.74
N TRP A 38 9.15 -13.55 10.97
CA TRP A 38 8.77 -13.53 9.55
C TRP A 38 10.00 -13.53 8.66
N SER A 39 10.18 -14.60 7.89
CA SER A 39 11.30 -14.70 6.96
C SER A 39 11.00 -14.03 5.64
N TYR A 40 11.91 -13.18 5.17
CA TYR A 40 11.80 -12.54 3.86
C TYR A 40 11.90 -13.57 2.73
N ARG A 41 11.14 -13.37 1.65
CA ARG A 41 11.12 -14.29 0.51
C ARG A 41 11.34 -13.61 -0.82
N ARG A 42 10.66 -12.50 -1.09
CA ARG A 42 10.65 -11.92 -2.42
C ARG A 42 10.43 -10.42 -2.36
N TYR A 43 11.14 -9.72 -3.24
CA TYR A 43 10.83 -8.36 -3.68
C TYR A 43 10.29 -8.39 -5.10
N GLN A 44 9.37 -7.47 -5.39
CA GLN A 44 8.97 -7.16 -6.75
C GLN A 44 8.66 -5.67 -6.90
N ARG A 45 9.10 -5.08 -8.00
CA ARG A 45 8.62 -3.77 -8.46
C ARG A 45 7.35 -3.99 -9.26
N VAL A 46 6.29 -3.24 -8.95
CA VAL A 46 5.01 -3.29 -9.67
C VAL A 46 4.72 -1.90 -10.25
N LEU A 47 4.23 -1.88 -11.48
CA LEU A 47 3.76 -0.64 -12.12
C LEU A 47 2.31 -0.33 -11.77
N ASP A 48 1.56 -1.36 -11.35
CA ASP A 48 0.20 -1.21 -10.90
C ASP A 48 0.18 -0.64 -9.48
N VAL A 49 -0.47 0.50 -9.30
CA VAL A 49 -0.58 1.21 -8.02
C VAL A 49 -2.03 1.16 -7.61
N GLU A 50 -2.28 0.57 -6.44
CA GLU A 50 -3.63 0.27 -5.98
C GLU A 50 -4.50 1.51 -5.71
N ILE A 51 -3.87 2.68 -5.55
CA ILE A 51 -4.55 3.96 -5.33
C ILE A 51 -4.09 4.89 -6.45
N ALA A 52 -4.85 4.95 -7.53
CA ALA A 52 -4.57 5.89 -8.59
C ALA A 52 -4.84 7.31 -8.08
N MET A 53 -3.91 8.23 -8.35
CA MET A 53 -4.06 9.65 -8.04
C MET A 53 -3.84 10.45 -9.32
N ALA A 54 -4.86 11.20 -9.70
CA ALA A 54 -4.84 11.93 -10.96
C ALA A 54 -3.66 12.93 -11.00
N GLY A 55 -2.92 12.92 -12.12
CA GLY A 55 -1.73 13.75 -12.30
C GLY A 55 -0.58 13.46 -11.34
N ASN A 56 -0.61 12.39 -10.53
CA ASN A 56 0.45 12.06 -9.59
C ASN A 56 0.91 10.62 -9.83
N ALA A 57 1.93 10.46 -10.66
CA ALA A 57 2.43 9.13 -10.99
C ALA A 57 3.00 8.44 -9.75
N ALA A 58 2.93 7.11 -9.75
CA ALA A 58 3.45 6.31 -8.65
C ALA A 58 4.06 5.00 -9.13
N VAL A 59 4.96 4.46 -8.32
CA VAL A 59 5.60 3.15 -8.53
C VAL A 59 5.42 2.31 -7.27
N GLY A 60 4.94 1.07 -7.44
CA GLY A 60 4.76 0.14 -6.33
C GLY A 60 5.98 -0.75 -6.11
N HIS A 61 6.22 -1.06 -4.84
CA HIS A 61 7.26 -1.98 -4.38
C HIS A 61 6.61 -2.96 -3.40
N THR A 62 6.74 -4.26 -3.66
CA THR A 62 6.19 -5.28 -2.77
C THR A 62 7.26 -6.18 -2.17
N ALA A 63 7.03 -6.59 -0.92
CA ALA A 63 7.78 -7.63 -0.25
C ALA A 63 6.83 -8.67 0.34
N THR A 64 7.21 -9.94 0.20
CA THR A 64 6.52 -11.06 0.83
C THR A 64 7.38 -11.65 1.94
N TYR A 65 6.75 -11.89 3.08
CA TYR A 65 7.33 -12.58 4.23
C TYR A 65 6.52 -13.82 4.55
N VAL A 66 7.17 -14.85 5.08
CA VAL A 66 6.49 -16.08 5.52
C VAL A 66 6.89 -16.42 6.94
N GLN A 67 5.92 -16.86 7.72
CA GLN A 67 6.17 -17.42 9.03
C GLN A 67 6.20 -18.95 8.92
N ARG A 68 7.01 -19.60 9.74
CA ARG A 68 6.95 -21.06 9.83
C ARG A 68 5.59 -21.46 10.40
N ALA A 69 4.86 -22.34 9.72
CA ALA A 69 3.57 -22.83 10.21
C ALA A 69 3.75 -23.42 11.62
N SER A 70 3.00 -22.89 12.59
CA SER A 70 2.92 -23.50 13.92
C SER A 70 2.17 -24.82 13.79
N ARG A 71 2.69 -25.89 14.41
CA ARG A 71 2.04 -27.22 14.44
C ARG A 71 0.68 -27.23 15.15
N SER A 72 0.23 -26.11 15.71
CA SER A 72 -0.97 -25.98 16.54
C SER A 72 -2.19 -25.36 15.84
N GLY A 73 -2.14 -25.04 14.54
CA GLY A 73 -3.19 -24.28 13.83
C GLY A 73 -3.92 -25.05 12.72
N ARG A 74 -5.18 -24.69 12.50
CA ARG A 74 -6.25 -25.39 11.76
C ARG A 74 -6.11 -25.41 10.21
N GLY A 75 -4.90 -25.53 9.66
CA GLY A 75 -4.71 -25.53 8.21
C GLY A 75 -3.28 -25.89 7.75
N THR A 76 -3.17 -26.46 6.56
CA THR A 76 -1.91 -26.83 5.89
C THR A 76 -1.18 -25.64 5.26
N SER A 77 -1.79 -24.45 5.28
CA SER A 77 -1.30 -23.24 4.62
C SER A 77 -0.18 -22.58 5.43
N VAL A 78 0.88 -22.16 4.73
CA VAL A 78 1.99 -21.40 5.33
C VAL A 78 1.56 -19.95 5.52
N PRO A 79 1.58 -19.39 6.74
CA PRO A 79 1.24 -17.99 6.96
C PRO A 79 2.19 -17.08 6.18
N TYR A 80 1.63 -16.14 5.42
CA TYR A 80 2.39 -15.14 4.70
C TYR A 80 1.83 -13.73 4.91
N ALA A 81 2.73 -12.75 4.84
CA ALA A 81 2.43 -11.33 4.91
C ALA A 81 2.93 -10.65 3.64
N ASN A 82 2.10 -9.81 3.05
CA ASN A 82 2.47 -8.98 1.90
C ASN A 82 2.51 -7.53 2.34
N VAL A 83 3.58 -6.85 1.95
CA VAL A 83 3.73 -5.42 2.09
C VAL A 83 3.79 -4.80 0.71
N PHE A 84 3.09 -3.69 0.54
CA PHE A 84 3.12 -2.84 -0.64
C PHE A 84 3.51 -1.44 -0.20
N VAL A 85 4.50 -0.84 -0.87
CA VAL A 85 4.89 0.55 -0.71
C VAL A 85 4.77 1.21 -2.06
N SER A 86 3.80 2.10 -2.20
CA SER A 86 3.64 2.93 -3.40
C SER A 86 4.31 4.27 -3.18
N VAL A 87 5.21 4.64 -4.07
CA VAL A 87 5.97 5.90 -4.04
C VAL A 87 5.38 6.84 -5.08
N TYR A 88 4.82 7.96 -4.63
CA TYR A 88 4.21 8.98 -5.48
C TYR A 88 5.22 10.08 -5.79
N GLU A 89 5.05 10.75 -6.93
CA GLU A 89 5.88 11.90 -7.30
C GLU A 89 5.68 13.09 -6.33
N ARG A 90 4.46 13.27 -5.83
CA ARG A 90 4.10 14.41 -4.97
C ARG A 90 3.38 13.93 -3.70
N PRO A 91 3.78 14.41 -2.50
CA PRO A 91 3.14 14.03 -1.25
C PRO A 91 1.84 14.79 -0.98
N GLN A 92 1.72 16.05 -1.43
CA GLN A 92 0.65 16.95 -1.03
C GLN A 92 -0.74 16.37 -1.32
N GLY A 93 -1.59 16.35 -0.29
CA GLY A 93 -2.97 15.85 -0.34
C GLY A 93 -3.14 14.34 -0.51
N LEU A 94 -2.04 13.58 -0.50
CA LEU A 94 -2.08 12.12 -0.63
C LEU A 94 -2.90 11.46 0.48
N ALA A 95 -2.81 11.96 1.72
CA ALA A 95 -3.56 11.40 2.83
C ALA A 95 -5.08 11.56 2.66
N GLU A 96 -5.54 12.72 2.17
CA GLU A 96 -6.97 12.96 1.95
C GLU A 96 -7.50 12.15 0.76
N GLU A 97 -6.69 12.02 -0.31
CA GLU A 97 -7.00 11.16 -1.45
C GLU A 97 -7.19 9.70 -1.04
N VAL A 98 -6.18 9.13 -0.37
CA VAL A 98 -6.20 7.74 0.10
C VAL A 98 -7.38 7.52 1.05
N ARG A 99 -7.62 8.45 1.98
CA ARG A 99 -8.74 8.39 2.92
C ARG A 99 -10.08 8.38 2.19
N ARG A 100 -10.25 9.19 1.14
CA ARG A 100 -11.46 9.21 0.32
C ARG A 100 -11.69 7.86 -0.35
N GLN A 101 -10.64 7.27 -0.93
CA GLN A 101 -10.73 5.95 -1.56
C GLN A 101 -11.04 4.85 -0.54
N VAL A 102 -10.37 4.84 0.61
CA VAL A 102 -10.63 3.91 1.72
C VAL A 102 -12.10 3.95 2.16
N ARG A 103 -12.69 5.15 2.26
CA ARG A 103 -14.11 5.33 2.62
C ARG A 103 -15.07 4.86 1.54
N ALA A 104 -14.64 4.83 0.28
CA ALA A 104 -15.42 4.35 -0.83
C ALA A 104 -15.40 2.82 -0.98
N LEU A 105 -14.54 2.10 -0.22
CA LEU A 105 -14.49 0.65 -0.21
C LEU A 105 -15.72 0.05 0.49
N GLY A 106 -16.80 -0.15 -0.27
CA GLY A 106 -18.08 -0.63 0.28
C GLY A 106 -18.06 -2.04 0.88
N SER A 107 -17.07 -2.87 0.54
CA SER A 107 -16.92 -4.24 1.05
C SER A 107 -16.11 -4.35 2.34
N TYR A 108 -15.46 -3.27 2.78
CA TYR A 108 -14.58 -3.28 3.94
C TYR A 108 -15.17 -2.47 5.09
N GLN A 109 -15.06 -3.00 6.31
CA GLN A 109 -15.21 -2.18 7.51
C GLN A 109 -13.91 -1.43 7.76
N ALA A 110 -13.89 -0.15 7.39
CA ALA A 110 -12.74 0.73 7.63
C ALA A 110 -12.80 1.36 9.03
N SER A 111 -11.68 1.34 9.76
CA SER A 111 -11.51 2.00 11.06
C SER A 111 -10.11 2.62 11.16
N VAL A 112 -9.89 3.52 12.12
CA VAL A 112 -8.55 4.03 12.44
C VAL A 112 -8.07 3.34 13.70
N ARG A 113 -6.85 2.78 13.68
CA ARG A 113 -6.26 2.07 14.82
C ARG A 113 -4.85 2.56 15.09
N GLY A 114 -4.45 2.61 16.36
CA GLY A 114 -3.05 2.70 16.75
C GLY A 114 -2.40 1.32 16.60
N LEU A 115 -1.42 1.18 15.71
CA LEU A 115 -0.73 -0.09 15.44
C LEU A 115 0.74 0.19 15.11
N GLY A 116 1.64 -0.61 15.69
CA GLY A 116 3.09 -0.52 15.41
C GLY A 116 3.74 0.83 15.68
N GLY A 117 3.16 1.64 16.58
CA GLY A 117 3.67 2.96 16.96
C GLY A 117 3.11 4.15 16.19
N GLY A 118 2.13 3.94 15.30
CA GLY A 118 1.45 5.03 14.58
C GLY A 118 -0.03 4.72 14.32
N HIS A 119 -0.74 5.67 13.69
CA HIS A 119 -2.14 5.45 13.28
C HIS A 119 -2.20 4.89 11.86
N VAL A 120 -3.10 3.93 11.64
CA VAL A 120 -3.35 3.32 10.33
C VAL A 120 -4.84 3.31 10.05
N TRP A 121 -5.22 3.36 8.77
CA TRP A 121 -6.52 2.85 8.35
C TRP A 121 -6.45 1.34 8.35
N TYR A 122 -7.31 0.73 9.17
CA TYR A 122 -7.45 -0.71 9.26
C TYR A 122 -8.72 -1.13 8.52
N LEU A 123 -8.55 -2.00 7.53
CA LEU A 123 -9.61 -2.51 6.66
C LEU A 123 -9.87 -3.98 7.01
N ASP A 124 -11.12 -4.33 7.27
CA ASP A 124 -11.54 -5.70 7.58
C ASP A 124 -12.71 -6.13 6.68
N ALA A 125 -12.52 -7.17 5.87
CA ALA A 125 -13.57 -7.83 5.10
C ALA A 125 -13.83 -9.28 5.58
N GLY A 126 -13.27 -9.67 6.73
CA GLY A 126 -13.40 -11.00 7.30
C GLY A 126 -12.08 -11.77 7.39
N PRO A 127 -12.14 -13.07 7.73
CA PRO A 127 -10.94 -13.91 7.88
C PRO A 127 -10.07 -13.92 6.62
N GLY A 128 -8.78 -13.59 6.78
CA GLY A 128 -7.81 -13.58 5.69
C GLY A 128 -7.86 -12.37 4.74
N ASP A 129 -8.76 -11.42 4.98
CA ASP A 129 -8.86 -10.20 4.18
C ASP A 129 -8.83 -8.96 5.09
N ARG A 130 -7.66 -8.75 5.70
CA ARG A 130 -7.39 -7.64 6.61
C ARG A 130 -6.13 -6.90 6.22
N TRP A 131 -6.20 -5.58 6.27
CA TRP A 131 -5.14 -4.69 5.80
C TRP A 131 -4.92 -3.53 6.76
N ALA A 132 -3.66 -3.19 7.02
CA ALA A 132 -3.25 -1.93 7.62
C ALA A 132 -2.66 -1.05 6.52
N LEU A 133 -3.16 0.18 6.38
CA LEU A 133 -2.78 1.15 5.36
C LEU A 133 -2.46 2.49 6.00
N TRP A 134 -1.36 3.14 5.63
CA TRP A 134 -1.04 4.50 6.07
C TRP A 134 -0.22 5.28 5.05
N VAL A 135 -0.15 6.60 5.25
CA VAL A 135 0.66 7.52 4.44
C VAL A 135 1.87 8.00 5.25
N SER A 136 3.01 8.17 4.58
CA SER A 136 4.26 8.71 5.11
C SER A 136 4.94 9.58 4.05
N GLY A 137 4.69 10.88 4.06
CA GLY A 137 5.12 11.80 3.02
C GLY A 137 4.56 11.39 1.65
N ALA A 138 5.44 11.04 0.71
CA ALA A 138 5.06 10.61 -0.64
C ALA A 138 4.84 9.09 -0.76
N HIS A 139 4.74 8.38 0.37
CA HIS A 139 4.62 6.92 0.39
C HIS A 139 3.25 6.51 0.94
N VAL A 140 2.63 5.52 0.30
CA VAL A 140 1.52 4.77 0.87
C VAL A 140 1.99 3.37 1.18
N VAL A 141 1.89 2.97 2.44
CA VAL A 141 2.29 1.63 2.90
C VAL A 141 1.04 0.82 3.22
N LYS A 142 0.93 -0.37 2.63
CA LYS A 142 -0.12 -1.34 2.88
C LYS A 142 0.49 -2.65 3.35
N VAL A 143 -0.02 -3.20 4.45
CA VAL A 143 0.38 -4.50 4.99
C VAL A 143 -0.86 -5.36 5.14
N GLY A 144 -0.84 -6.58 4.60
CA GLY A 144 -1.87 -7.58 4.83
C GLY A 144 -1.26 -8.96 5.03
N ALA A 145 -2.09 -9.91 5.46
CA ALA A 145 -1.66 -11.28 5.64
C ALA A 145 -2.73 -12.28 5.21
N SER A 146 -2.28 -13.51 4.99
CA SER A 146 -3.11 -14.64 4.57
C SER A 146 -4.20 -15.00 5.58
N ASP A 147 -5.16 -15.81 5.14
CA ASP A 147 -6.16 -16.50 5.97
C ASP A 147 -5.57 -17.38 7.09
N ALA A 148 -4.32 -17.81 6.95
CA ALA A 148 -3.59 -18.54 7.99
C ALA A 148 -3.16 -17.67 9.18
N THR A 149 -3.41 -16.36 9.14
CA THR A 149 -3.24 -15.44 10.27
C THR A 149 -4.56 -14.81 10.68
N ASP A 150 -4.81 -14.73 11.98
CA ASP A 150 -6.04 -14.14 12.52
C ASP A 150 -6.08 -12.61 12.37
N ASP A 151 -4.95 -11.94 12.17
CA ASP A 151 -4.84 -10.48 12.06
C ASP A 151 -3.59 -10.06 11.25
N VAL A 152 -3.49 -8.79 10.88
CA VAL A 152 -2.31 -8.16 10.27
C VAL A 152 -1.11 -8.29 11.22
N PRO A 153 0.05 -8.79 10.77
CA PRO A 153 1.20 -9.04 11.64
C PRO A 153 1.79 -7.75 12.21
N GLU A 154 1.57 -7.51 13.50
CA GLU A 154 2.02 -6.30 14.19
C GLU A 154 3.54 -6.11 14.09
N ALA A 155 4.32 -7.18 14.11
CA ALA A 155 5.77 -7.14 13.92
C ALA A 155 6.17 -6.51 12.57
N VAL A 156 5.49 -6.90 11.49
CA VAL A 156 5.73 -6.38 10.15
C VAL A 156 5.28 -4.92 10.06
N VAL A 157 4.10 -4.60 10.61
CA VAL A 157 3.61 -3.21 10.66
C VAL A 157 4.58 -2.32 11.44
N SER A 158 5.04 -2.75 12.62
CA SER A 158 5.96 -1.99 13.46
C SER A 158 7.30 -1.74 12.77
N ALA A 159 7.84 -2.76 12.09
CA ALA A 159 9.09 -2.62 11.35
C ALA A 159 8.96 -1.59 10.22
N TYR A 160 7.86 -1.62 9.48
CA TYR A 160 7.61 -0.65 8.40
C TYR A 160 7.25 0.73 8.94
N MET A 161 6.54 0.84 10.06
CA MET A 161 6.25 2.11 10.73
C MET A 161 7.55 2.81 11.18
N GLY A 162 8.57 2.04 11.58
CA GLY A 162 9.90 2.58 11.90
C GLY A 162 10.66 3.14 10.69
N VAL A 163 10.33 2.72 9.47
CA VAL A 163 10.94 3.21 8.21
C VAL A 163 10.09 4.32 7.58
N PHE A 164 8.77 4.18 7.66
CA PHE A 164 7.77 5.08 7.10
C PHE A 164 6.81 5.50 8.22
N PRO A 165 7.19 6.47 9.08
CA PRO A 165 6.33 6.93 10.16
C PRO A 165 5.01 7.47 9.62
N SER A 166 3.89 7.01 10.20
CA SER A 166 2.57 7.44 9.76
C SER A 166 2.37 8.93 9.95
N ASP A 167 1.92 9.61 8.90
CA ASP A 167 1.46 10.99 8.95
C ASP A 167 0.10 11.12 9.62
N LEU A 168 -0.60 10.02 9.89
CA LEU A 168 -2.00 10.04 10.33
C LEU A 168 -2.17 10.35 11.83
N ASP A 169 -3.25 11.07 12.14
CA ASP A 169 -3.78 11.25 13.48
C ASP A 169 -4.79 10.15 13.86
N GLU A 170 -5.35 10.25 15.07
CA GLU A 170 -6.35 9.30 15.59
C GLU A 170 -7.67 9.29 14.81
N HIS A 171 -7.90 10.28 13.95
CA HIS A 171 -9.07 10.40 13.07
C HIS A 171 -8.77 9.95 11.63
N GLY A 172 -7.55 9.45 11.37
CA GLY A 172 -7.09 9.02 10.07
C GLY A 172 -6.98 10.17 9.08
N ARG A 173 -6.65 11.37 9.57
CA ARG A 173 -6.28 12.56 8.78
C ARG A 173 -4.77 12.75 8.88
N ALA A 174 -4.15 13.33 7.86
CA ALA A 174 -2.78 13.80 8.00
C ALA A 174 -2.67 14.82 9.14
N ARG A 175 -1.65 14.68 9.98
CA ARG A 175 -1.29 15.64 11.02
C ARG A 175 -0.85 16.95 10.39
N ASP A 176 -1.19 18.07 11.01
CA ASP A 176 -0.80 19.39 10.55
C ASP A 176 0.73 19.49 10.39
N GLY A 177 1.17 20.07 9.27
CA GLY A 177 2.60 20.24 8.95
C GLY A 177 3.29 19.01 8.36
N THR A 178 2.61 17.88 8.22
CA THR A 178 3.13 16.74 7.44
C THR A 178 3.06 17.02 5.95
N ALA A 179 3.98 16.42 5.17
CA ALA A 179 4.06 16.65 3.73
C ALA A 179 2.86 16.07 2.96
N SER A 180 2.16 15.09 3.54
CA SER A 180 0.97 14.46 2.93
C SER A 180 -0.35 15.20 3.19
N ALA A 181 -0.32 16.24 4.02
CA ALA A 181 -1.47 17.09 4.31
C ALA A 181 -1.84 18.00 3.12
N GLY A 182 -2.98 18.67 3.24
CA GLY A 182 -3.50 19.62 2.25
C GLY A 182 -4.46 19.00 1.24
N GLU A 183 -4.86 19.79 0.26
CA GLU A 183 -5.70 19.32 -0.84
C GLU A 183 -4.83 18.65 -1.91
N PRO A 184 -5.31 17.54 -2.50
CA PRO A 184 -4.61 16.92 -3.62
C PRO A 184 -4.58 17.92 -4.79
N PRO A 185 -3.47 18.02 -5.53
CA PRO A 185 -3.45 18.81 -6.75
C PRO A 185 -4.50 18.24 -7.72
N GLY A 186 -5.53 19.02 -8.07
CA GLY A 186 -6.56 18.66 -9.07
C GLY A 186 -5.95 18.29 -10.43
N ASP A 187 -6.60 17.58 -11.34
CA ASP A 187 -8.03 17.32 -11.53
C ASP A 187 -8.43 15.87 -11.22
N SER A 188 -9.47 15.62 -10.42
CA SER A 188 -10.17 14.34 -10.55
C SER A 188 -10.66 14.25 -11.99
N PRO A 189 -10.40 13.16 -12.74
CA PRO A 189 -11.07 13.00 -14.02
C PRO A 189 -12.56 13.03 -13.72
N THR A 190 -13.27 14.05 -14.23
CA THR A 190 -14.65 13.85 -14.59
C THR A 190 -14.64 12.57 -15.42
N VAL A 191 -15.35 11.54 -14.96
CA VAL A 191 -15.61 10.37 -15.79
C VAL A 191 -16.31 10.94 -17.02
N ASN A 192 -15.55 11.19 -18.09
CA ASN A 192 -16.14 11.28 -19.41
C ASN A 192 -16.57 9.85 -19.67
N GLU A 193 -17.86 9.60 -19.44
CA GLU A 193 -18.62 8.54 -20.11
C GLU A 193 -18.60 8.87 -21.61
N GLU A 194 -17.43 8.87 -22.25
CA GLU A 194 -17.38 8.55 -23.67
C GLU A 194 -17.59 7.05 -23.71
N GLU A 195 -18.87 6.70 -23.89
CA GLU A 195 -19.30 5.45 -24.47
C GLU A 195 -18.26 5.04 -25.51
N ALA A 196 -17.49 4.00 -25.21
CA ALA A 196 -16.84 3.23 -26.25
C ALA A 196 -17.98 2.67 -27.10
N GLU A 197 -18.36 3.41 -28.14
CA GLU A 197 -19.17 2.93 -29.25
C GLU A 197 -18.44 1.71 -29.79
N PHE A 198 -18.88 0.54 -29.33
CA PHE A 198 -18.51 -0.73 -29.90
C PHE A 198 -19.14 -0.74 -31.29
N ASP A 199 -18.38 -0.28 -32.29
CA ASP A 199 -18.72 -0.45 -33.69
C ASP A 199 -18.57 -1.94 -34.02
N GLY A 200 -19.61 -2.68 -33.64
CA GLY A 200 -19.80 -4.08 -33.94
C GLY A 200 -20.08 -4.26 -35.42
N ALA A 201 -19.08 -3.98 -36.25
CA ALA A 201 -19.04 -4.45 -37.62
C ALA A 201 -18.96 -5.98 -37.58
N ALA A 202 -20.15 -6.62 -37.64
CA ALA A 202 -20.26 -8.03 -37.88
C ALA A 202 -19.54 -8.36 -39.21
N PRO A 203 -18.61 -9.33 -39.24
CA PRO A 203 -18.14 -9.84 -40.52
C PRO A 203 -19.32 -10.54 -41.20
N SER A 204 -19.79 -9.98 -42.32
CA SER A 204 -20.67 -10.68 -43.24
C SER A 204 -19.90 -11.86 -43.81
N GLY A 205 -20.11 -13.05 -43.25
CA GLY A 205 -19.65 -14.30 -43.82
C GLY A 205 -20.29 -14.47 -45.19
N GLY A 206 -19.47 -14.38 -46.22
CA GLY A 206 -19.84 -14.72 -47.58
C GLY A 206 -20.15 -16.20 -47.67
N ASP A 207 -21.20 -16.48 -48.43
CA ASP A 207 -21.47 -17.79 -49.02
C ASP A 207 -20.24 -18.22 -49.82
N ASP A 208 -19.55 -19.27 -49.37
CA ASP A 208 -18.67 -20.06 -50.22
C ASP A 208 -18.86 -21.54 -49.87
N ASP A 209 -19.39 -22.25 -50.87
CA ASP A 209 -19.57 -23.68 -50.93
C ASP A 209 -18.24 -24.42 -50.67
N GLU A 210 -18.15 -25.17 -49.57
CA GLU A 210 -17.15 -26.23 -49.44
C GLU A 210 -17.85 -27.60 -49.43
N GLU A 211 -17.57 -28.31 -50.53
CA GLU A 211 -17.89 -29.71 -50.77
C GLU A 211 -17.59 -30.59 -49.56
N VAL A 212 -18.58 -31.38 -49.14
CA VAL A 212 -18.41 -32.46 -48.15
C VAL A 212 -17.71 -33.63 -48.83
N PRO A 213 -16.49 -34.03 -48.44
CA PRO A 213 -15.95 -35.31 -48.85
C PRO A 213 -16.61 -36.39 -47.99
N HIS A 214 -17.31 -37.30 -48.67
CA HIS A 214 -17.63 -38.64 -48.22
C HIS A 214 -16.38 -39.36 -47.65
N PHE A 215 -16.58 -40.37 -46.80
CA PHE A 215 -15.62 -41.30 -46.11
C PHE A 215 -15.41 -40.93 -44.62
N LEU A 216 -15.67 -41.76 -43.60
CA LEU A 216 -15.91 -43.20 -43.47
C LEU A 216 -16.91 -43.46 -42.31
N ARG A 217 -17.86 -44.37 -42.54
CA ARG A 217 -18.54 -45.12 -41.48
C ARG A 217 -17.52 -46.10 -40.89
N GLU A 218 -17.32 -46.05 -39.58
CA GLU A 218 -16.84 -47.20 -38.83
C GLU A 218 -17.93 -47.63 -37.84
N ASP A 219 -18.33 -48.88 -38.04
CA ASP A 219 -19.28 -49.64 -37.24
C ASP A 219 -18.72 -49.91 -35.84
N ALA A 220 -19.58 -49.82 -34.83
CA ALA A 220 -19.36 -50.50 -33.56
C ALA A 220 -20.54 -51.45 -33.30
N PRO A 221 -20.32 -52.78 -33.20
CA PRO A 221 -21.32 -53.67 -32.65
C PRO A 221 -21.33 -53.61 -31.12
N ARG A 222 -22.47 -54.05 -30.58
CA ARG A 222 -22.90 -54.04 -29.19
C ARG A 222 -22.00 -54.80 -28.22
#